data_AF-A0A953LLU1-F1
#
_entry.id   AF-A0A953LLU1-F1
#
_cell.length_a   1.000
_cell.length_b   1.000
_cell.length_c   1.000
_cell.angle_alpha   90.00
_cell.angle_beta   90.00
_cell.angle_gamma   90.00
#
_symmetry.space_group_name_H-M   'P 1'
#
loop_
_entity.id
_entity.type
_entity.pdbx_description
1 polymer ?
#
loop_
_entity_poly.entity_id
_entity_poly.type
_entity_poly.pdbx_seq_one_letter_code
_entity_poly.pdbx_strand_id
1 'polypeptide(L)'
;MAAALDRHLRTDTFPLGIRVFRGGEPLPDRVRRPWRDMGIKIAICQGIGMARRYGWAVAMGPEDLSCPIAQVAFGFKPAIPYYTEGNL
;
A
#
# COMPACT_ATOMS: atom_id res chain seq x y z
N MET A 1 -19.07 -12.22 -1.81
CA MET A 1 -18.05 -11.95 -0.76
C MET A 1 -18.12 -10.51 -0.26
N ALA A 2 -17.97 -9.47 -1.10
CA ALA A 2 -18.05 -8.07 -0.66
C ALA A 2 -19.37 -7.69 0.03
N ALA A 3 -20.52 -8.12 -0.51
CA ALA A 3 -21.84 -7.82 0.07
C ALA A 3 -22.06 -8.39 1.48
N ALA A 4 -21.44 -9.54 1.79
CA ALA A 4 -21.53 -10.12 3.14
C ALA A 4 -20.70 -9.31 4.15
N LEU A 5 -19.48 -8.91 3.76
CA LEU A 5 -18.63 -8.05 4.59
C LEU A 5 -19.31 -6.71 4.87
N ASP A 6 -19.90 -6.11 3.85
CA ASP A 6 -20.63 -4.84 3.97
C ASP A 6 -21.82 -4.96 4.94
N ARG A 7 -22.64 -6.01 4.77
CA ARG A 7 -23.81 -6.28 5.62
C ARG A 7 -23.45 -6.44 7.10
N HIS A 8 -22.36 -7.14 7.39
CA HIS A 8 -22.02 -7.56 8.76
C HIS A 8 -21.04 -6.61 9.46
N LEU A 9 -20.08 -6.02 8.74
CA LEU A 9 -19.05 -5.17 9.33
C LEU A 9 -19.40 -3.68 9.26
N ARG A 10 -20.23 -3.27 8.28
CA ARG A 10 -20.67 -1.88 8.08
C ARG A 10 -19.50 -0.88 8.17
N THR A 11 -18.42 -1.18 7.45
CA THR A 11 -17.22 -0.35 7.44
C THR A 11 -17.50 0.99 6.78
N ASP A 12 -16.85 2.05 7.26
CA ASP A 12 -16.99 3.43 6.73
C ASP A 12 -16.61 3.56 5.24
N THR A 13 -15.87 2.58 4.71
CA THR A 13 -15.53 2.47 3.27
C THR A 13 -15.72 1.04 2.79
N PHE A 14 -15.82 0.84 1.48
CA PHE A 14 -15.91 -0.49 0.89
C PHE A 14 -14.66 -1.35 1.21
N PRO A 15 -14.80 -2.68 1.33
CA PRO A 15 -13.68 -3.55 1.63
C PRO A 15 -12.67 -3.55 0.47
N LEU A 16 -11.37 -3.46 0.81
CA LEU A 16 -10.28 -3.54 -0.15
C LEU A 16 -9.73 -4.95 -0.25
N GLY A 17 -9.45 -5.40 -1.48
CA GLY A 17 -8.61 -6.56 -1.74
C GLY A 17 -7.14 -6.15 -1.73
N ILE A 18 -6.32 -6.86 -0.96
CA ILE A 18 -4.86 -6.65 -0.90
C ILE A 18 -4.17 -7.87 -1.49
N ARG A 19 -3.24 -7.66 -2.41
CA ARG A 19 -2.38 -8.70 -2.99
C ARG A 19 -0.95 -8.22 -3.05
N VAL A 20 -0.02 -9.07 -2.61
CA VAL A 20 1.42 -8.85 -2.79
C VAL A 20 1.82 -9.42 -4.16
N PHE A 21 2.53 -8.63 -4.95
CA PHE A 21 3.02 -8.99 -6.27
C PHE A 21 4.50 -9.36 -6.19
N ARG A 22 4.95 -10.26 -7.07
CA ARG A 22 6.39 -10.53 -7.22
C ARG A 22 7.08 -9.36 -7.95
N GLY A 23 8.36 -9.16 -7.68
CA GLY A 23 9.17 -8.18 -8.40
C GLY A 23 9.16 -8.48 -9.91
N GLY A 24 8.83 -7.47 -10.72
CA GLY A 24 8.72 -7.59 -12.18
C GLY A 24 7.43 -8.22 -12.70
N GLU A 25 6.52 -8.68 -11.83
CA GLU A 25 5.21 -9.14 -12.25
C GLU A 25 4.42 -7.97 -12.88
N PRO A 26 3.81 -8.15 -14.07
CA PRO A 26 3.06 -7.09 -14.72
C PRO A 26 1.85 -6.69 -13.88
N LEU A 27 1.67 -5.40 -13.69
CA LEU A 27 0.50 -4.84 -13.04
C LEU A 27 -0.63 -4.68 -14.07
N PRO A 28 -1.90 -4.93 -13.70
CA PRO A 28 -3.03 -4.62 -14.58
C PRO A 28 -3.07 -3.13 -14.96
N ASP A 29 -3.51 -2.81 -16.17
CA ASP A 29 -3.46 -1.45 -16.75
C ASP A 29 -4.14 -0.38 -15.89
N ARG A 30 -5.22 -0.74 -15.18
CA ARG A 30 -5.95 0.17 -14.29
C ARG A 30 -5.22 0.53 -12.99
N VAL A 31 -4.11 -0.15 -12.69
CA VAL A 31 -3.37 0.02 -11.43
C VAL A 31 -2.44 1.21 -11.53
N ARG A 32 -2.64 2.16 -10.64
CA ARG A 32 -1.83 3.37 -10.50
C ARG A 32 -0.63 3.12 -9.59
N ARG A 33 0.48 3.75 -9.92
CA ARG A 33 1.70 3.78 -9.13
C ARG A 33 2.10 5.23 -8.83
N PRO A 34 2.24 5.62 -7.54
CA PRO A 34 2.50 7.00 -7.15
C PRO A 34 3.71 7.64 -7.84
N TRP A 35 4.84 6.93 -7.92
CA TRP A 35 6.04 7.47 -8.56
C TRP A 35 5.88 7.52 -10.09
N ARG A 36 5.46 6.41 -10.69
CA ARG A 36 5.35 6.26 -12.16
C ARG A 36 4.33 7.23 -12.77
N ASP A 37 3.15 7.36 -12.17
CA ASP A 37 2.01 8.04 -12.78
C ASP A 37 1.81 9.47 -12.24
N MET A 38 2.37 9.80 -11.08
CA MET A 38 2.15 11.09 -10.41
C MET A 38 3.45 11.80 -10.01
N GLY A 39 4.61 11.15 -10.11
CA GLY A 39 5.91 11.73 -9.75
C GLY A 39 6.08 11.99 -8.25
N ILE A 40 5.29 11.35 -7.39
CA ILE A 40 5.31 11.57 -5.93
C ILE A 40 5.64 10.29 -5.18
N LYS A 41 6.20 10.47 -3.98
CA LYS A 41 6.36 9.40 -2.99
C LYS A 41 5.37 9.60 -1.86
N ILE A 42 4.69 8.53 -1.45
CA ILE A 42 3.63 8.58 -0.44
C ILE A 42 3.89 7.61 0.70
N ALA A 43 3.25 7.82 1.85
CA ALA A 43 3.22 6.80 2.89
C ALA A 43 2.24 5.67 2.51
N ILE A 44 2.48 4.45 3.00
CA ILE A 44 1.60 3.30 2.73
C ILE A 44 0.14 3.58 3.15
N CYS A 45 -0.06 4.26 4.28
CA CYS A 45 -1.38 4.64 4.78
C CYS A 45 -2.09 5.63 3.84
N GLN A 46 -1.36 6.53 3.17
CA GLN A 46 -1.92 7.42 2.16
C GLN A 46 -2.37 6.62 0.94
N GLY A 47 -1.58 5.66 0.47
CA GLY A 47 -1.95 4.78 -0.65
C GLY A 47 -3.20 3.94 -0.35
N ILE A 48 -3.30 3.37 0.85
CA ILE A 48 -4.52 2.68 1.31
C ILE A 48 -5.71 3.65 1.37
N GLY A 49 -5.48 4.88 1.85
CA GLY A 49 -6.50 5.92 1.89
C GLY A 49 -7.01 6.31 0.51
N MET A 50 -6.13 6.41 -0.49
CA MET A 50 -6.48 6.68 -1.89
C MET A 50 -7.32 5.54 -2.46
N ALA A 51 -6.93 4.29 -2.20
CA ALA A 51 -7.71 3.13 -2.62
C ALA A 51 -9.12 3.13 -1.99
N ARG A 52 -9.24 3.41 -0.69
CA ARG A 52 -10.53 3.45 0.03
C ARG A 52 -11.44 4.60 -0.40
N ARG A 53 -10.90 5.80 -0.64
CA ARG A 53 -11.71 7.01 -0.88
C ARG A 53 -12.00 7.26 -2.36
N TYR A 54 -11.06 6.93 -3.24
CA TYR A 54 -11.18 7.24 -4.67
C TYR A 54 -11.57 6.04 -5.53
N GLY A 55 -11.67 4.83 -4.95
CA GLY A 55 -11.95 3.63 -5.75
C GLY A 55 -10.77 3.18 -6.60
N TRP A 56 -9.57 3.74 -6.37
CA TRP A 56 -8.41 3.47 -7.22
C TRP A 56 -7.77 2.13 -6.88
N ALA A 57 -7.35 1.39 -7.91
CA ALA A 57 -6.40 0.33 -7.75
C ALA A 57 -5.00 0.96 -7.67
N VAL A 58 -4.31 0.79 -6.54
CA VAL A 58 -2.99 1.39 -6.29
C VAL A 58 -1.99 0.29 -5.96
N ALA A 59 -0.84 0.31 -6.63
CA ALA A 59 0.32 -0.50 -6.27
C ALA A 59 1.44 0.40 -5.74
N MET A 60 2.22 -0.12 -4.80
CA MET A 60 3.32 0.60 -4.16
C MET A 60 4.52 -0.34 -4.07
N GLY A 61 5.61 0.06 -4.71
CA GLY A 61 6.94 -0.53 -4.59
C GLY A 61 7.90 0.31 -3.74
N PRO A 62 9.18 -0.09 -3.64
CA PRO A 62 10.21 0.64 -2.90
C PRO A 62 10.35 2.11 -3.33
N GLU A 63 10.18 2.39 -4.61
CA GLU A 63 10.31 3.73 -5.18
C GLU A 63 9.11 4.63 -4.90
N ASP A 64 7.93 4.05 -4.64
CA ASP A 64 6.68 4.77 -4.38
C ASP A 64 6.54 5.19 -2.91
N LEU A 65 7.26 4.52 -2.00
CA LEU A 65 7.10 4.72 -0.55
C LEU A 65 8.07 5.75 0.02
N SER A 66 7.54 6.82 0.64
CA SER A 66 8.34 7.78 1.42
C SER A 66 8.59 7.30 2.86
N CYS A 67 7.68 6.49 3.40
CA CYS A 67 7.74 6.02 4.79
C CYS A 67 8.86 4.96 4.97
N PRO A 68 9.88 5.22 5.81
CA PRO A 68 10.97 4.27 6.01
C PRO A 68 10.53 3.01 6.76
N ILE A 69 9.56 3.12 7.67
CA ILE A 69 8.99 1.97 8.40
C ILE A 69 8.32 1.01 7.42
N ALA A 70 7.53 1.51 6.47
CA ALA A 70 6.91 0.68 5.45
C ALA A 70 7.95 -0.01 4.56
N GLN A 71 9.03 0.70 4.18
CA GLN A 71 10.10 0.10 3.39
C GLN A 71 10.76 -1.08 4.11
N VAL A 72 10.96 -0.99 5.42
CA VAL A 72 11.52 -2.11 6.20
C VAL A 72 10.48 -3.21 6.42
N ALA A 73 9.24 -2.87 6.80
CA ALA A 73 8.18 -3.84 7.08
C ALA A 73 7.82 -4.72 5.87
N PHE A 74 7.88 -4.17 4.66
CA PHE A 74 7.64 -4.91 3.41
C PHE A 74 8.92 -5.53 2.81
N GLY A 75 10.06 -5.44 3.50
CA GLY A 75 11.32 -6.07 3.06
C GLY A 75 12.00 -5.36 1.88
N PHE A 76 11.64 -4.11 1.59
CA PHE A 76 12.28 -3.30 0.55
C PHE A 76 13.64 -2.75 0.98
N LYS A 77 13.85 -2.58 2.29
CA LYS A 77 15.12 -2.18 2.88
C LYS A 77 15.40 -2.98 4.15
N PRO A 78 16.68 -3.21 4.51
CA PRO A 78 17.03 -3.82 5.78
C PRO A 78 16.63 -2.92 6.95
N ALA A 79 16.33 -3.55 8.09
CA ALA A 79 16.19 -2.82 9.35
C ALA A 79 17.55 -2.24 9.77
N ILE A 80 17.53 -1.02 10.30
CA ILE A 80 18.70 -0.38 10.92
C ILE A 80 18.72 -0.67 12.43
N PRO A 81 19.89 -0.60 13.11
CA PRO A 81 19.99 -0.86 14.56
C PRO A 81 18.96 -0.08 15.39
N TYR A 82 18.70 1.17 15.00
CA TYR A 82 17.70 2.04 15.62
C TYR A 82 16.31 1.37 15.74
N TYR A 83 15.89 0.56 14.76
CA TYR A 83 14.61 -0.15 14.78
C TYR A 83 14.66 -1.43 15.62
N THR A 84 15.79 -2.12 15.68
CA THR A 84 15.94 -3.37 16.45
C THR A 84 16.20 -3.13 17.94
N GLU A 85 16.65 -1.93 18.30
CA GLU A 85 16.91 -1.51 19.69
C GLU A 85 15.65 -0.99 20.42
N GLY A 86 14.49 -0.96 19.76
CA GLY A 86 13.21 -0.57 20.39
C GLY A 86 12.94 0.93 20.46
N ASN A 87 13.58 1.74 19.61
CA ASN A 87 13.40 3.19 19.60
C ASN A 87 12.14 3.67 18.84
N LEU A 88 11.21 2.77 18.48
CA LEU A 88 10.08 3.03 17.59
C LEU A 88 8.74 2.61 18.20
#